data_AF-A0A924U7E7-F1
#
_entry.id   AF-A0A924U7E7-F1
#
_cell.length_a   1.000
_cell.length_b   1.000
_cell.length_c   1.000
_cell.angle_alpha   90.00
_cell.angle_beta   90.00
_cell.angle_gamma   90.00
#
_symmetry.space_group_name_H-M   'P 1'
#
loop_
_entity.id
_entity.type
_entity.pdbx_description
1 polymer ?
#
loop_
_entity_poly.entity_id
_entity_poly.type
_entity_poly.pdbx_seq_one_letter_code
_entity_poly.pdbx_strand_id
1 'polypeptide(L)'
;MNYLPFPPVSPEIFALEIGGFHLALRWYALAYIAGLLGGWLLIRRAIRTPRLWPGAPVMTEAQVEQLLTWAIGGVILGGRIGYVLFYQP
;
A
#
# COMPACT_ATOMS: atom_id res chain seq x y z
N MET A 1 -25.46 -30.18 5.65
CA MET A 1 -25.02 -28.88 5.08
C MET A 1 -23.64 -29.09 4.46
N ASN A 2 -23.52 -29.03 3.14
CA ASN A 2 -22.21 -28.98 2.49
C ASN A 2 -21.77 -27.53 2.44
N TYR A 3 -20.63 -27.22 3.06
CA TYR A 3 -19.95 -25.94 2.93
C TYR A 3 -18.64 -26.15 2.17
N LEU A 4 -18.21 -25.14 1.42
CA LEU A 4 -16.88 -25.11 0.84
C LEU A 4 -15.91 -24.65 1.93
N PRO A 5 -15.02 -25.52 2.44
CA PRO A 5 -14.06 -25.12 3.44
C PRO A 5 -13.06 -24.12 2.83
N PHE A 6 -12.57 -23.20 3.66
CA PHE A 6 -11.50 -22.30 3.25
C PHE A 6 -10.24 -23.10 2.89
N PRO A 7 -9.54 -22.79 1.78
CA PRO A 7 -8.31 -23.47 1.42
C PRO A 7 -7.23 -23.35 2.51
N PRO A 8 -6.42 -24.39 2.76
CA PRO A 8 -5.36 -24.35 3.79
C PRO A 8 -4.12 -23.58 3.28
N VAL A 9 -4.29 -22.30 2.93
CA VAL A 9 -3.21 -21.43 2.45
C VAL A 9 -2.63 -20.65 3.63
N SER A 10 -1.31 -20.74 3.81
CA SER A 10 -0.61 -19.92 4.81
C SER A 10 -0.75 -18.43 4.47
N PRO A 11 -1.11 -17.57 5.44
CA PRO A 11 -1.13 -16.13 5.21
C PRO A 11 0.29 -15.53 5.07
N GLU A 12 1.31 -16.27 5.50
CA GLU A 12 2.71 -15.89 5.50
C GLU A 12 3.41 -16.48 4.28
N ILE A 13 4.22 -15.65 3.63
CA ILE A 13 5.04 -16.01 2.47
C ILE A 13 6.35 -16.62 2.98
N PHE A 14 7.02 -15.88 3.86
CA PHE A 14 8.17 -16.34 4.61
C PHE A 14 8.24 -15.58 5.92
N ALA A 15 8.90 -16.17 6.90
CA ALA A 15 9.20 -15.54 8.17
C ALA A 15 10.71 -15.61 8.43
N LEU A 16 11.23 -14.56 9.05
CA LEU A 16 12.61 -14.47 9.50
C LEU A 16 12.59 -14.28 11.02
N GLU A 17 13.34 -15.13 11.72
CA GLU A 17 13.58 -15.00 13.14
C GLU A 17 14.87 -14.19 13.34
N ILE A 18 14.74 -12.97 13.85
CA ILE A 18 15.88 -12.06 14.03
C ILE A 18 15.90 -11.61 15.49
N GLY A 19 16.86 -12.12 16.27
CA GLY A 19 17.07 -11.67 17.65
C GLY A 19 15.85 -11.82 18.58
N GLY A 20 15.01 -12.83 18.34
CA GLY A 20 13.77 -13.07 19.10
C GLY A 20 12.52 -12.36 18.54
N PHE A 21 12.64 -11.64 17.42
CA PHE A 21 11.51 -11.08 16.69
C PHE A 21 11.14 -11.96 15.49
N HIS A 22 9.89 -12.42 15.49
CA HIS A 22 9.30 -13.14 14.36
C HIS A 22 8.78 -12.14 13.32
N LEU A 23 9.58 -11.88 12.29
CA LEU A 23 9.21 -10.99 11.18
C LEU A 23 8.61 -11.82 10.04
N ALA A 24 7.28 -11.83 9.94
CA ALA A 24 6.56 -12.53 8.88
C ALA A 24 6.10 -11.59 7.78
N LEU A 25 6.51 -11.87 6.53
CA LEU A 25 5.95 -11.21 5.36
C LEU A 25 4.64 -11.90 4.97
N ARG A 26 3.54 -11.14 4.92
CA ARG A 26 2.21 -11.67 4.62
C ARG A 26 1.74 -11.32 3.21
N TRP A 27 0.87 -12.14 2.64
CA TRP A 27 0.30 -11.91 1.30
C TRP A 27 -0.42 -10.57 1.17
N TYR A 28 -1.14 -10.13 2.21
CA TYR A 28 -1.81 -8.83 2.17
C TYR A 28 -0.82 -7.67 2.07
N ALA A 29 0.39 -7.80 2.64
CA ALA A 29 1.42 -6.77 2.56
C ALA A 29 1.90 -6.61 1.12
N LEU A 30 2.09 -7.72 0.41
CA LEU A 30 2.37 -7.69 -1.03
C LEU A 30 1.21 -7.06 -1.81
N ALA A 31 -0.04 -7.37 -1.47
CA ALA A 31 -1.20 -6.77 -2.12
C ALA A 31 -1.23 -5.24 -1.94
N TYR A 32 -0.88 -4.73 -0.75
CA TYR A 32 -0.73 -3.29 -0.53
C TYR A 32 0.36 -2.68 -1.39
N ILE A 33 1.56 -3.28 -1.43
CA ILE A 33 2.68 -2.80 -2.24
C ILE A 33 2.30 -2.80 -3.73
N ALA A 34 1.69 -3.90 -4.21
CA ALA A 34 1.23 -4.01 -5.59
C ALA A 34 0.18 -2.93 -5.94
N GLY A 35 -0.75 -2.66 -5.03
CA GLY A 35 -1.74 -1.59 -5.18
C GLY A 35 -1.11 -0.21 -5.27
N LEU A 36 -0.14 0.11 -4.40
CA LEU A 36 0.59 1.37 -4.41
C LEU A 36 1.40 1.55 -5.70
N LEU A 37 2.14 0.51 -6.12
CA LEU A 37 2.90 0.52 -7.38
C LEU A 37 1.97 0.65 -8.60
N GLY A 38 0.84 -0.05 -8.60
CA GLY A 38 -0.17 0.04 -9.65
C GLY A 38 -0.76 1.44 -9.77
N GLY A 39 -1.13 2.05 -8.64
CA GLY A 39 -1.61 3.43 -8.59
C GLY A 39 -0.57 4.44 -9.07
N TRP A 40 0.69 4.29 -8.62
CA TRP A 40 1.80 5.13 -9.08
C TRP A 40 2.02 5.02 -10.59
N LEU A 41 2.07 3.80 -11.13
CA LEU A 41 2.25 3.56 -12.56
C LEU A 41 1.09 4.15 -13.38
N LEU A 42 -0.15 4.01 -12.89
CA LEU A 42 -1.33 4.56 -13.52
C LEU A 42 -1.26 6.09 -13.61
N ILE A 43 -0.94 6.76 -12.51
CA ILE A 43 -0.85 8.23 -12.46
C ILE A 43 0.30 8.72 -13.33
N ARG A 44 1.48 8.10 -13.25
CA ARG A 44 2.61 8.42 -14.13
C ARG A 44 2.22 8.27 -15.60
N ARG A 45 1.54 7.18 -15.97
CA ARG A 45 1.07 6.97 -17.34
C ARG A 45 0.07 8.05 -17.76
N ALA A 46 -0.84 8.46 -16.87
CA ALA A 46 -1.80 9.53 -17.15
C ALA A 46 -1.10 10.87 -17.41
N ILE A 47 -0.12 11.25 -16.57
CA ILE A 47 0.68 12.48 -16.74
C ILE A 47 1.42 12.48 -18.07
N ARG A 48 2.01 11.34 -18.45
CA ARG A 48 2.77 11.19 -19.70
C ARG A 48 1.89 11.03 -20.95
N THR A 49 0.57 11.14 -20.83
CA THR A 49 -0.36 10.98 -21.95
C THR A 49 -1.03 12.33 -22.29
N PRO A 50 -0.46 13.14 -23.20
CA PRO A 50 -0.91 14.52 -23.46
C PRO A 50 -2.38 14.64 -23.85
N ARG A 51 -2.92 13.67 -24.61
CA ARG A 51 -4.34 13.64 -25.02
C ARG A 51 -5.35 13.60 -23.87
N LEU A 52 -4.92 13.24 -22.66
CA LEU A 52 -5.79 13.25 -21.47
C LEU A 52 -5.92 14.65 -20.86
N TRP A 53 -5.15 15.62 -21.33
CA TRP A 53 -5.08 16.95 -20.76
C TRP A 53 -5.43 18.00 -21.84
N PRO A 54 -6.28 18.98 -21.54
CA PRO A 54 -6.58 20.09 -22.46
C PRO A 54 -5.39 21.08 -22.60
N GLY A 55 -4.27 20.82 -21.92
CA GLY A 55 -3.06 21.62 -21.90
C GLY A 55 -1.92 20.82 -21.26
N ALA A 56 -1.23 21.40 -20.28
CA ALA A 56 -0.24 20.68 -19.50
C ALA A 56 -0.91 19.75 -18.45
N PRO A 57 -0.24 18.64 -18.06
CA PRO A 57 -0.69 17.82 -16.94
C PRO A 57 -0.81 18.63 -15.64
N VAL A 58 -1.78 18.27 -14.79
CA VAL A 58 -2.06 18.96 -13.51
C VAL A 58 -0.87 18.95 -12.53
N MET A 59 -0.01 17.93 -12.62
CA MET A 59 1.18 17.81 -11.78
C MET A 59 2.32 17.12 -12.53
N THR A 60 3.53 17.36 -12.06
CA THR A 60 4.75 16.68 -12.54
C THR A 60 4.88 15.30 -11.90
N GLU A 61 5.66 14.40 -12.53
CA GLU A 61 5.94 13.07 -11.97
C GLU A 61 6.59 13.14 -10.58
N ALA A 62 7.48 14.11 -10.36
CA ALA A 62 8.14 14.33 -9.07
C ALA A 62 7.16 14.74 -7.96
N GLN A 63 6.11 15.51 -8.30
CA GLN A 63 5.07 15.86 -7.34
C GLN A 63 4.20 14.66 -6.97
N VAL A 64 3.94 13.74 -7.91
CA VAL A 64 3.24 12.47 -7.60
C VAL A 64 4.03 11.63 -6.62
N GLU A 65 5.34 11.50 -6.84
CA GLU A 65 6.21 10.71 -5.97
C GLU A 65 6.29 11.30 -4.56
N GLN A 66 6.39 12.61 -4.45
CA GLN A 66 6.29 13.30 -3.16
C GLN A 66 4.94 13.09 -2.49
N LEU A 67 3.83 13.25 -3.23
CA LEU A 67 2.49 13.03 -2.70
C LEU A 67 2.31 11.60 -2.20
N LEU A 68 2.75 10.60 -2.98
CA LEU A 68 2.66 9.19 -2.61
C LEU A 68 3.46 8.89 -1.33
N THR A 69 4.66 9.45 -1.22
CA THR A 69 5.53 9.28 -0.05
C THR A 69 4.87 9.85 1.21
N TRP A 70 4.35 11.07 1.14
CA TRP A 70 3.63 11.70 2.25
C TRP A 70 2.32 10.99 2.58
N ALA A 71 1.59 10.47 1.58
CA ALA A 71 0.38 9.69 1.80
C ALA A 71 0.66 8.39 2.54
N ILE A 72 1.71 7.64 2.15
CA ILE A 72 2.14 6.42 2.84
C ILE A 72 2.51 6.75 4.30
N GLY A 73 3.32 7.79 4.51
CA GLY A 73 3.68 8.24 5.85
C GLY A 73 2.45 8.63 6.69
N GLY A 74 1.50 9.35 6.09
CA GLY A 74 0.25 9.75 6.73
C GLY A 74 -0.63 8.56 7.13
N VAL A 75 -0.72 7.52 6.29
CA VAL A 75 -1.47 6.30 6.62
C VAL A 75 -0.83 5.57 7.80
N ILE A 76 0.51 5.43 7.81
CA ILE A 76 1.22 4.73 8.89
C ILE A 76 1.07 5.49 10.21
N LEU A 77 1.38 6.79 10.21
CA LEU A 77 1.33 7.63 11.41
C LEU A 77 -0.11 7.80 11.90
N GLY A 78 -1.03 8.14 11.00
CA GLY A 78 -2.44 8.33 11.31
C GLY A 78 -3.10 7.05 11.83
N GLY A 79 -2.79 5.90 11.23
CA GLY A 79 -3.27 4.61 11.72
C GLY A 79 -2.78 4.30 13.13
N ARG A 80 -1.52 4.62 13.44
CA ARG A 80 -0.97 4.37 14.78
C ARG A 80 -1.52 5.32 15.83
N ILE A 81 -1.55 6.62 15.53
CA ILE A 81 -2.11 7.64 16.42
C ILE A 81 -3.59 7.36 16.66
N GLY A 82 -4.37 7.09 15.60
CA GLY A 82 -5.78 6.75 15.72
C GLY A 82 -6.03 5.49 16.55
N TYR A 83 -5.20 4.46 16.36
CA TYR A 83 -5.30 3.25 17.18
C TYR A 83 -5.09 3.54 18.67
N VAL A 84 -4.06 4.30 19.02
CA VAL A 84 -3.81 4.70 20.42
C VAL A 84 -5.00 5.53 20.92
N LEU A 85 -5.34 6.64 20.28
CA LEU A 85 -6.36 7.56 20.79
C LEU A 85 -7.76 6.93 20.93
N PHE A 86 -8.15 6.01 20.04
CA PHE A 86 -9.52 5.47 20.00
C PHE A 86 -9.66 4.07 20.58
N TYR A 87 -8.62 3.24 20.59
CA TYR A 87 -8.72 1.84 21.01
C TYR A 87 -7.83 1.48 22.22
N GLN A 88 -6.66 2.11 22.35
CA GLN A 88 -5.73 1.88 23.45
C GLN A 88 -5.09 3.20 23.92
N PRO A 89 -5.90 4.06 24.57
CA PRO A 89 -5.48 5.41 24.95
C PRO A 89 -4.38 5.43 26.01
#